data_AF-A0A920KY52-F1
#
_entry.id   AF-A0A920KY52-F1
#
_cell.length_a   1.000
_cell.length_b   1.000
_cell.length_c   1.000
_cell.angle_alpha   90.00
_cell.angle_beta   90.00
_cell.angle_gamma   90.00
#
_symmetry.space_group_name_H-M   'P 1'
#
loop_
_entity.id
_entity.type
_entity.pdbx_description
1 polymer ?
#
loop_
_entity_poly.entity_id
_entity_poly.type
_entity_poly.pdbx_seq_one_letter_code
_entity_poly.pdbx_strand_id
1 'polypeptide(L)'
;MKTHLLSLIGLLVCPFLFSQILTVNDGSSVSINSGSSITIDGLEIAPADTYTISGANDVSRSATAATVDTNSSVSRVYSTSALLSGFTGTLTFSYLDGELNDIVEGDLVLELQADDDSWTTYGGNVDEVNNTVSYTFNDPVSFKALLLVVQMLHFTIEDIYPLDSRISVYPQNPTANRIYIQEKSFASGTL
;
A
#
# COMPACT_ATOMS: atom_id res chain seq x y z
N MET A 1 -50.19 7.16 -9.65
CA MET A 1 -48.85 6.84 -10.23
C MET A 1 -47.76 7.76 -9.67
N LYS A 2 -47.58 7.85 -8.34
CA LYS A 2 -46.60 8.80 -7.75
C LYS A 2 -45.86 8.29 -6.50
N THR A 3 -46.27 7.14 -5.96
CA THR A 3 -45.66 6.51 -4.78
C THR A 3 -44.56 5.50 -5.13
N HIS A 4 -44.57 4.92 -6.33
CA HIS A 4 -43.53 3.99 -6.78
C HIS A 4 -42.22 4.69 -7.19
N LEU A 5 -42.28 5.98 -7.55
CA LEU A 5 -41.08 6.76 -7.88
C LEU A 5 -40.22 7.03 -6.62
N LEU A 6 -40.85 7.21 -5.45
CA LEU A 6 -40.13 7.38 -4.18
C LEU A 6 -39.48 6.07 -3.69
N SER A 7 -40.11 4.92 -3.94
CA SER A 7 -39.55 3.61 -3.56
C SER A 7 -38.33 3.23 -4.39
N LEU A 8 -38.24 3.68 -5.64
CA LEU A 8 -37.10 3.42 -6.52
C LEU A 8 -35.88 4.30 -6.19
N ILE A 9 -36.12 5.51 -5.68
CA ILE A 9 -35.06 6.42 -5.21
C ILE A 9 -34.45 5.96 -3.88
N GLY A 10 -35.22 5.32 -3.00
CA GLY A 10 -34.69 4.77 -1.74
C GLY A 10 -33.78 3.54 -1.92
N LEU A 11 -33.96 2.76 -3.00
CA LEU A 11 -33.14 1.58 -3.30
C LEU A 11 -31.79 1.94 -3.97
N LEU A 12 -31.64 3.15 -4.49
CA LEU A 12 -30.40 3.62 -5.13
C LEU A 12 -29.42 4.27 -4.14
N VAL A 13 -29.79 4.39 -2.88
CA VAL A 13 -28.89 4.81 -1.79
C VAL A 13 -28.38 3.56 -1.07
N CYS A 14 -27.85 2.60 -1.82
CA CYS A 14 -26.98 1.60 -1.20
C CYS A 14 -25.72 2.37 -0.77
N PRO A 15 -25.36 2.41 0.53
CA PRO A 15 -24.01 2.81 0.87
C PRO A 15 -23.06 1.90 0.08
N PHE A 16 -22.07 2.49 -0.59
CA PHE A 16 -21.03 1.74 -1.26
C PHE A 16 -20.55 0.63 -0.31
N LEU A 17 -20.68 -0.62 -0.73
CA LEU A 17 -20.16 -1.75 0.04
C LEU A 17 -18.64 -1.65 -0.04
N PHE A 18 -18.03 -1.07 0.97
CA PHE A 18 -16.57 -1.10 1.12
C PHE A 18 -16.17 -2.52 1.53
N SER A 19 -15.14 -3.07 0.88
CA SER A 19 -14.54 -4.37 1.23
C SER A 19 -13.64 -4.24 2.47
N GLN A 20 -14.19 -3.64 3.53
CA GLN A 20 -13.53 -3.49 4.83
C GLN A 20 -13.63 -4.80 5.61
N ILE A 21 -12.48 -5.28 6.07
CA ILE A 21 -12.30 -6.55 6.82
C ILE A 21 -12.09 -6.31 8.31
N LEU A 22 -11.68 -5.10 8.71
CA LEU A 22 -11.63 -4.64 10.10
C LEU A 22 -11.97 -3.16 10.14
N THR A 23 -12.85 -2.75 11.07
CA THR A 23 -13.16 -1.35 11.35
C THR A 23 -12.90 -1.07 12.81
N VAL A 24 -12.00 -0.13 13.09
CA VAL A 24 -11.79 0.46 14.40
C VAL A 24 -12.42 1.84 14.37
N ASN A 25 -13.43 2.08 15.20
CA ASN A 25 -14.09 3.39 15.28
C ASN A 25 -13.27 4.38 16.10
N ASP A 26 -13.56 5.67 15.95
CA ASP A 26 -12.93 6.69 16.79
C ASP A 26 -13.18 6.44 18.29
N GLY A 27 -12.15 6.66 19.11
CA GLY A 27 -12.15 6.30 20.53
C GLY A 27 -12.10 4.80 20.84
N SER A 28 -12.05 3.92 19.84
CA SER A 28 -11.84 2.47 20.00
C SER A 28 -10.40 2.09 19.72
N SER A 29 -10.02 0.87 20.13
CA SER A 29 -8.71 0.31 19.81
C SER A 29 -8.73 -1.21 19.74
N VAL A 30 -7.78 -1.76 18.98
CA VAL A 30 -7.44 -3.17 18.96
C VAL A 30 -6.03 -3.30 19.50
N SER A 31 -5.89 -3.97 20.65
CA SER A 31 -4.59 -4.22 21.26
C SER A 31 -4.21 -5.68 21.07
N ILE A 32 -3.00 -5.91 20.56
CA ILE A 32 -2.42 -7.22 20.30
C ILE A 32 -1.21 -7.33 21.22
N ASN A 33 -1.29 -8.22 22.20
CA ASN A 33 -0.20 -8.40 23.15
C ASN A 33 1.02 -9.06 22.49
N SER A 34 2.20 -8.82 23.06
CA SER A 34 3.42 -9.55 22.68
C SER A 34 3.19 -11.07 22.74
N GLY A 35 3.64 -11.77 21.70
CA GLY A 35 3.47 -13.22 21.55
C GLY A 35 2.05 -13.67 21.18
N SER A 36 1.13 -12.74 20.91
CA SER A 36 -0.18 -13.01 20.32
C SER A 36 -0.22 -12.53 18.87
N SER A 37 -1.18 -13.01 18.09
CA SER A 37 -1.41 -12.54 16.73
C SER A 37 -2.90 -12.31 16.45
N ILE A 38 -3.17 -11.50 15.43
CA ILE A 38 -4.50 -11.35 14.83
C ILE A 38 -4.40 -11.73 13.37
N THR A 39 -5.36 -12.54 12.89
CA THR A 39 -5.48 -12.87 11.47
C THR A 39 -6.69 -12.14 10.90
N ILE A 40 -6.47 -11.32 9.89
CA ILE A 40 -7.48 -10.53 9.20
C ILE A 40 -7.51 -11.00 7.75
N ASP A 41 -8.42 -11.94 7.46
CA ASP A 41 -8.71 -12.43 6.11
C ASP A 41 -7.49 -12.93 5.32
N GLY A 42 -6.55 -13.59 6.01
CA GLY A 42 -5.31 -14.15 5.44
C GLY A 42 -4.06 -13.33 5.72
N LEU A 43 -4.18 -12.10 6.26
CA LEU A 43 -3.04 -11.36 6.81
C LEU A 43 -2.94 -11.60 8.31
N GLU A 44 -1.89 -12.27 8.76
CA GLU A 44 -1.56 -12.39 10.17
C GLU A 44 -0.57 -11.29 10.59
N ILE A 45 -0.92 -10.61 11.69
CA ILE A 45 -0.12 -9.56 12.31
C ILE A 45 0.27 -10.06 13.71
N ALA A 46 1.55 -10.39 13.88
CA ALA A 46 2.13 -10.93 15.11
C ALA A 46 3.22 -9.97 15.64
N PRO A 47 2.85 -8.96 16.45
CA PRO A 47 3.82 -7.98 16.91
C PRO A 47 4.79 -8.55 17.96
N ALA A 48 6.02 -8.03 17.96
CA ALA A 48 7.06 -8.43 18.91
C ALA A 48 6.75 -7.87 20.32
N ASP A 49 6.23 -6.66 20.39
CA ASP A 49 5.75 -6.00 21.61
C ASP A 49 4.23 -5.76 21.54
N THR A 50 3.61 -5.28 22.62
CA THR A 50 2.18 -4.93 22.57
C THR A 50 1.94 -3.83 21.55
N TYR A 51 1.23 -4.16 20.48
CA TYR A 51 0.85 -3.23 19.41
C TYR A 51 -0.61 -2.84 19.54
N THR A 52 -0.91 -1.55 19.41
CA THR A 52 -2.29 -1.06 19.51
C THR A 52 -2.66 -0.25 18.27
N ILE A 53 -3.63 -0.76 17.52
CA ILE A 53 -4.30 0.00 16.45
C ILE A 53 -5.33 0.88 17.15
N SER A 54 -5.09 2.19 17.18
CA SER A 54 -5.92 3.15 17.91
C SER A 54 -6.50 4.20 16.98
N GLY A 55 -7.67 4.73 17.38
CA GLY A 55 -8.39 5.72 16.60
C GLY A 55 -9.11 5.10 15.41
N ALA A 56 -9.76 5.95 14.62
CA ALA A 56 -10.47 5.51 13.43
C ALA A 56 -9.51 4.87 12.42
N ASN A 57 -9.63 3.57 12.16
CA ASN A 57 -8.84 2.85 11.17
C ASN A 57 -9.61 1.67 10.58
N ASP A 58 -9.80 1.71 9.27
CA ASP A 58 -10.45 0.68 8.49
C ASP A 58 -9.39 -0.07 7.70
N VAL A 59 -9.28 -1.38 7.93
CA VAL A 59 -8.48 -2.28 7.09
C VAL A 59 -9.41 -2.85 6.04
N SER A 60 -8.99 -2.79 4.79
CA SER A 60 -9.71 -3.30 3.64
C SER A 60 -8.85 -4.26 2.83
N ARG A 61 -9.50 -5.17 2.12
CA ARG A 61 -8.87 -6.09 1.17
C ARG A 61 -9.52 -5.93 -0.20
N SER A 62 -8.68 -5.71 -1.20
CA SER A 62 -9.04 -5.79 -2.62
C SER A 62 -8.68 -7.17 -3.16
N ALA A 63 -9.57 -7.75 -3.97
CA ALA A 63 -9.28 -8.94 -4.79
C ALA A 63 -8.72 -8.58 -6.18
N THR A 64 -8.53 -7.30 -6.45
CA THR A 64 -7.90 -6.80 -7.67
C THR A 64 -6.43 -6.55 -7.39
N ALA A 65 -5.57 -7.07 -8.25
CA ALA A 65 -4.14 -6.81 -8.21
C ALA A 65 -3.84 -5.32 -8.39
N ALA A 66 -2.86 -4.81 -7.63
CA ALA A 66 -2.20 -3.57 -7.99
C ALA A 66 -1.29 -3.81 -9.20
N THR A 67 -1.30 -2.89 -10.15
CA THR A 67 -0.51 -2.94 -11.39
C THR A 67 0.30 -1.67 -11.56
N VAL A 68 1.57 -1.80 -11.94
CA VAL A 68 2.44 -0.70 -12.37
C VAL A 68 3.09 -1.12 -13.67
N ASP A 69 2.85 -0.35 -14.74
CA ASP A 69 3.27 -0.66 -16.10
C ASP A 69 2.84 -2.08 -16.51
N THR A 70 3.81 -2.99 -16.68
CA THR A 70 3.58 -4.40 -17.04
C THR A 70 3.67 -5.35 -15.84
N ASN A 71 3.99 -4.85 -14.65
CA ASN A 71 4.09 -5.66 -13.44
C ASN A 71 2.75 -5.66 -12.70
N SER A 72 2.38 -6.82 -12.18
CA SER A 72 1.19 -7.01 -11.37
C SER A 72 1.60 -7.68 -10.06
N SER A 73 0.97 -7.25 -8.98
CA SER A 73 1.01 -7.95 -7.70
C SER A 73 0.11 -9.20 -7.74
N VAL A 74 0.13 -10.01 -6.68
CA VAL A 74 -0.93 -10.98 -6.40
C VAL A 74 -2.28 -10.25 -6.35
N SER A 75 -3.37 -10.92 -6.75
CA SER A 75 -4.75 -10.41 -6.73
C SER A 75 -5.32 -10.26 -5.31
N ARG A 76 -4.52 -9.67 -4.42
CA ARG A 76 -4.83 -9.40 -3.04
C ARG A 76 -3.98 -8.24 -2.52
N VAL A 77 -4.63 -7.11 -2.24
CA VAL A 77 -3.99 -5.92 -1.68
C VAL A 77 -4.71 -5.54 -0.40
N TYR A 78 -3.95 -5.37 0.69
CA TYR A 78 -4.47 -4.85 1.95
C TYR A 78 -4.19 -3.35 2.04
N SER A 79 -5.17 -2.59 2.51
CA SER A 79 -5.03 -1.14 2.68
C SER A 79 -5.71 -0.66 3.95
N THR A 80 -5.13 0.32 4.62
CA THR A 80 -5.63 0.91 5.85
C THR A 80 -6.01 2.37 5.63
N SER A 81 -7.09 2.83 6.26
CA SER A 81 -7.53 4.23 6.14
C SER A 81 -6.65 5.20 6.95
N ALA A 82 -5.91 4.69 7.93
CA ALA A 82 -4.90 5.43 8.67
C ALA A 82 -3.57 4.64 8.73
N LEU A 83 -2.46 5.37 8.81
CA LEU A 83 -1.10 4.82 8.83
C LEU A 83 -0.88 3.97 10.09
N LEU A 84 -0.59 2.68 9.90
CA LEU A 84 -0.15 1.79 10.96
C LEU A 84 1.31 2.08 11.27
N SER A 85 1.57 2.84 12.33
CA SER A 85 2.91 3.34 12.64
C SER A 85 3.61 2.51 13.72
N GLY A 86 4.94 2.40 13.61
CA GLY A 86 5.79 1.82 14.65
C GLY A 86 5.57 0.32 14.89
N PHE A 87 5.16 -0.40 13.85
CA PHE A 87 5.00 -1.85 13.92
C PHE A 87 6.37 -2.54 13.97
N THR A 88 6.55 -3.46 14.92
CA THR A 88 7.67 -4.40 15.01
C THR A 88 7.12 -5.79 15.24
N GLY A 89 7.72 -6.81 14.63
CA GLY A 89 7.22 -8.19 14.69
C GLY A 89 7.09 -8.82 13.32
N THR A 90 6.27 -9.86 13.21
CA THR A 90 6.13 -10.66 12.00
C THR A 90 4.81 -10.40 11.32
N LEU A 91 4.85 -10.14 10.01
CA LEU A 91 3.69 -10.17 9.14
C LEU A 91 3.72 -11.47 8.35
N THR A 92 2.61 -12.20 8.32
CA THR A 92 2.47 -13.41 7.50
C THR A 92 1.28 -13.24 6.56
N PHE A 93 1.55 -13.30 5.27
CA PHE A 93 0.56 -13.21 4.21
C PHE A 93 0.23 -14.61 3.72
N SER A 94 -1.02 -15.05 3.89
CA SER A 94 -1.53 -16.29 3.32
C SER A 94 -2.23 -16.01 1.99
N TYR A 95 -1.84 -16.74 0.94
CA TYR A 95 -2.37 -16.56 -0.42
C TYR A 95 -3.05 -17.85 -0.95
N LEU A 96 -3.75 -17.71 -2.08
CA LEU A 96 -4.32 -18.83 -2.82
C LEU A 96 -3.66 -18.90 -4.20
N ASP A 97 -3.41 -20.10 -4.72
CA ASP A 97 -2.72 -20.30 -6.02
C ASP A 97 -3.44 -19.57 -7.16
N GLY A 98 -4.78 -19.53 -7.11
CA GLY A 98 -5.60 -18.83 -8.10
C GLY A 98 -5.50 -17.30 -8.08
N GLU A 99 -4.81 -16.72 -7.09
CA GLU A 99 -4.63 -15.27 -6.97
C GLU A 99 -3.25 -14.79 -7.44
N LEU A 100 -2.34 -15.71 -7.79
CA LEU A 100 -0.93 -15.41 -8.06
C LEU A 100 -0.68 -14.60 -9.35
N ASN A 101 -1.66 -14.47 -10.25
CA ASN A 101 -1.51 -13.71 -11.50
C ASN A 101 -0.25 -14.09 -12.30
N ASP A 102 -0.01 -15.39 -12.48
CA ASP A 102 1.14 -15.95 -13.19
C ASP A 102 2.52 -15.66 -12.53
N ILE A 103 2.53 -15.19 -11.28
CA ILE A 103 3.73 -15.07 -10.45
C ILE A 103 4.19 -16.46 -9.99
N VAL A 104 5.49 -16.72 -10.11
CA VAL A 104 6.13 -17.90 -9.51
C VAL A 104 6.16 -17.72 -7.99
N GLU A 105 5.65 -18.71 -7.24
CA GLU A 105 5.53 -18.62 -5.78
C GLU A 105 6.85 -18.36 -5.07
N GLY A 106 7.93 -19.06 -5.47
CA GLY A 106 9.26 -18.89 -4.89
C GLY A 106 9.89 -17.51 -5.09
N ASP A 107 9.32 -16.69 -5.99
CA ASP A 107 9.77 -15.33 -6.26
C ASP A 107 8.97 -14.27 -5.48
N LEU A 108 7.98 -14.68 -4.67
CA LEU A 108 7.14 -13.74 -3.93
C LEU A 108 7.92 -12.96 -2.87
N VAL A 109 7.83 -11.64 -2.95
CA VAL A 109 8.34 -10.68 -1.98
C VAL A 109 7.19 -9.86 -1.41
N LEU A 110 7.37 -9.35 -0.18
CA LEU A 110 6.38 -8.53 0.51
C LEU A 110 6.70 -7.05 0.31
N GLU A 111 5.72 -6.25 -0.08
CA GLU A 111 5.89 -4.80 -0.18
C GLU A 111 4.97 -4.06 0.77
N LEU A 112 5.50 -3.00 1.38
CA LEU A 112 4.75 -2.07 2.20
C LEU A 112 4.77 -0.69 1.57
N GLN A 113 3.61 -0.02 1.58
CA GLN A 113 3.50 1.38 1.20
C GLN A 113 3.57 2.27 2.42
N ALA A 114 4.50 3.23 2.42
CA ALA A 114 4.63 4.24 3.45
C ALA A 114 3.62 5.39 3.28
N ASP A 115 3.66 6.36 4.20
CA ASP A 115 2.75 7.52 4.19
C ASP A 115 2.91 8.39 2.92
N ASP A 116 4.15 8.54 2.45
CA ASP A 116 4.55 9.31 1.27
C ASP A 116 4.28 8.61 -0.07
N ASP A 117 3.46 7.55 -0.05
CA ASP A 117 3.12 6.70 -1.19
C ASP A 117 4.29 5.88 -1.75
N SER A 118 5.48 5.94 -1.13
CA SER A 118 6.62 5.12 -1.53
C SER A 118 6.44 3.66 -1.12
N TRP A 119 6.89 2.75 -1.97
CA TRP A 119 6.88 1.31 -1.72
C TRP A 119 8.27 0.82 -1.34
N THR A 120 8.34 -0.03 -0.31
CA THR A 120 9.57 -0.69 0.11
C THR A 120 9.38 -2.20 0.01
N THR A 121 10.31 -2.87 -0.67
CA THR A 121 10.33 -4.32 -0.84
C THR A 121 11.09 -5.00 0.29
N TYR A 122 10.53 -6.10 0.79
CA TYR A 122 11.12 -6.96 1.82
C TYR A 122 11.19 -8.40 1.30
N GLY A 123 12.40 -8.99 1.36
CA GLY A 123 12.63 -10.38 0.98
C GLY A 123 12.03 -11.33 2.02
N GLY A 124 10.74 -11.63 1.87
CA GLY A 124 10.00 -12.53 2.76
C GLY A 124 10.47 -13.99 2.65
N ASN A 125 10.19 -14.77 3.69
CA ASN A 125 10.31 -16.22 3.68
C ASN A 125 9.04 -16.83 3.09
N VAL A 126 9.15 -17.39 1.90
CA VAL A 126 8.07 -18.11 1.20
C VAL A 126 8.00 -19.56 1.68
N ASP A 127 6.80 -20.01 2.03
CA ASP A 127 6.46 -21.42 2.28
C ASP A 127 5.37 -21.83 1.28
N GLU A 128 5.81 -22.47 0.19
CA GLU A 128 4.97 -22.98 -0.92
C GLU A 128 4.09 -24.17 -0.51
N VAL A 129 4.34 -24.81 0.64
CA VAL A 129 3.50 -25.93 1.11
C VAL A 129 2.28 -25.40 1.85
N ASN A 130 2.46 -24.30 2.60
CA ASN A 130 1.41 -23.66 3.37
C ASN A 130 0.82 -22.41 2.69
N ASN A 131 1.32 -22.05 1.50
CA ASN A 131 0.95 -20.85 0.74
C ASN A 131 1.08 -19.57 1.56
N THR A 132 2.24 -19.37 2.19
CA THR A 132 2.51 -18.18 3.01
C THR A 132 3.79 -17.46 2.63
N VAL A 133 3.80 -16.14 2.81
CA VAL A 133 5.01 -15.31 2.78
C VAL A 133 5.09 -14.56 4.11
N SER A 134 6.20 -14.70 4.82
CA SER A 134 6.39 -14.06 6.13
C SER A 134 7.61 -13.17 6.16
N TYR A 135 7.55 -12.06 6.90
CA TYR A 135 8.73 -11.22 7.14
C TYR A 135 8.71 -10.65 8.56
N THR A 136 9.87 -10.70 9.23
CA THR A 136 10.06 -10.18 10.59
C THR A 136 10.78 -8.84 10.57
N PHE A 137 10.07 -7.80 11.01
CA PHE A 137 10.58 -6.45 11.19
C PHE A 137 11.19 -6.29 12.57
N ASN A 138 12.52 -6.17 12.61
CA ASN A 138 13.27 -5.89 13.84
C ASN A 138 13.31 -4.39 14.17
N ASP A 139 13.22 -3.54 13.14
CA ASP A 139 13.12 -2.09 13.28
C ASP A 139 11.67 -1.63 13.06
N PRO A 140 11.21 -0.56 13.74
CA PRO A 140 9.85 -0.07 13.58
C PRO A 140 9.56 0.38 12.15
N VAL A 141 8.50 -0.17 11.56
CA VAL A 141 8.00 0.22 10.24
C VAL A 141 6.62 0.87 10.33
N SER A 142 6.31 1.72 9.34
CA SER A 142 5.01 2.36 9.21
C SER A 142 4.46 2.12 7.81
N PHE A 143 3.20 1.71 7.70
CA PHE A 143 2.60 1.39 6.41
C PHE A 143 1.10 1.65 6.35
N LYS A 144 0.60 1.89 5.15
CA LYS A 144 -0.83 2.03 4.84
C LYS A 144 -1.36 1.02 3.82
N ALA A 145 -0.46 0.32 3.13
CA ALA A 145 -0.84 -0.77 2.24
C ALA A 145 0.23 -1.88 2.25
N LEU A 146 -0.22 -3.09 1.91
CA LEU A 146 0.60 -4.29 1.86
C LEU A 146 0.16 -5.17 0.69
N LEU A 147 1.13 -5.66 -0.10
CA LEU A 147 0.91 -6.58 -1.22
C LEU A 147 2.06 -7.58 -1.37
N LEU A 148 1.87 -8.58 -2.23
CA LEU A 148 2.92 -9.50 -2.68
C LEU A 148 3.20 -9.32 -4.18
N VAL A 149 4.47 -9.44 -4.60
CA VAL A 149 4.92 -9.29 -6.00
C VAL A 149 6.19 -10.13 -6.25
N VAL A 150 6.62 -10.31 -7.51
CA VAL A 150 7.93 -10.95 -7.87
C VAL A 150 9.14 -10.06 -7.57
N GLN A 151 9.01 -8.77 -7.83
CA GLN A 151 10.09 -7.80 -7.72
C GLN A 151 9.49 -6.42 -7.50
N MET A 152 10.31 -5.48 -7.05
CA MET A 152 9.85 -4.13 -6.71
C MET A 152 8.94 -3.56 -7.80
N LEU A 153 7.69 -3.23 -7.45
CA LEU A 153 6.90 -2.34 -8.28
C LEU A 153 7.58 -0.98 -8.16
N HIS A 154 8.49 -0.69 -9.08
CA HIS A 154 9.08 0.64 -9.20
C HIS A 154 7.96 1.64 -9.47
N PHE A 155 7.31 2.14 -8.42
CA PHE A 155 6.63 3.44 -8.43
C PHE A 155 7.68 4.55 -8.39
N THR A 156 8.71 4.45 -9.23
CA THR A 156 9.53 5.61 -9.54
C THR A 156 8.73 6.46 -10.48
N ILE A 157 8.62 7.76 -10.19
CA ILE A 157 8.38 8.74 -11.24
C ILE A 157 9.37 8.39 -12.35
N GLU A 158 8.85 8.00 -13.52
CA GLU A 158 9.68 7.91 -14.70
C GLU A 158 10.27 9.31 -14.85
N ASP A 159 11.58 9.43 -14.60
CA ASP A 159 12.29 10.68 -14.79
C ASP A 159 12.22 10.94 -16.30
N ILE A 160 11.17 11.66 -16.72
CA ILE A 160 10.97 12.01 -18.11
C ILE A 160 12.16 12.89 -18.42
N TYR A 161 13.11 12.30 -19.15
CA TYR A 161 14.43 12.80 -19.50
C TYR A 161 15.53 12.41 -18.50
N PRO A 162 16.59 11.69 -18.95
CA PRO A 162 17.84 11.76 -18.24
C PRO A 162 18.22 13.25 -18.13
N LEU A 163 18.62 13.68 -16.93
CA LEU A 163 19.32 14.95 -16.67
C LEU A 163 20.67 15.05 -17.42
N ASP A 164 20.82 14.33 -18.53
CA ASP A 164 21.87 14.58 -19.49
C ASP A 164 21.53 15.89 -20.24
N SER A 165 22.06 16.98 -19.68
CA SER A 165 22.44 18.17 -20.44
C SER A 165 21.35 19.16 -20.88
N ARG A 166 20.52 19.69 -19.96
CA ARG A 166 19.69 20.88 -20.28
C ARG A 166 19.85 22.10 -19.37
N ILE A 167 20.51 21.97 -18.23
CA ILE A 167 20.79 23.12 -17.35
C ILE A 167 22.28 23.43 -17.42
N SER A 168 22.66 24.22 -18.41
CA SER A 168 24.00 24.83 -18.47
C SER A 168 23.93 26.23 -17.87
N VAL A 169 24.46 26.40 -16.66
CA VAL A 169 24.62 27.72 -16.04
C VAL A 169 25.96 28.31 -16.47
N TYR A 170 25.91 29.22 -17.44
CA TYR A 170 27.07 30.05 -17.75
C TYR A 170 27.00 31.32 -16.89
N PRO A 171 28.08 31.73 -16.20
CA PRO A 171 28.09 33.01 -15.52
C PRO A 171 28.07 34.11 -16.57
N GLN A 172 26.89 34.64 -16.89
CA GLN A 172 26.78 35.71 -17.91
C GLN A 172 27.23 37.09 -17.38
N ASN A 173 27.57 37.23 -16.09
CA ASN A 173 28.06 38.50 -15.54
C ASN A 173 28.75 38.29 -14.17
N PRO A 174 30.04 38.62 -13.99
CA PRO A 174 30.77 38.43 -12.72
C PRO A 174 30.27 39.31 -11.54
N THR A 175 29.25 40.15 -11.74
CA THR A 175 28.62 40.94 -10.65
C THR A 175 27.25 40.42 -10.21
N ALA A 176 26.71 39.36 -10.83
CA ALA A 176 25.43 38.79 -10.43
C ALA A 176 25.60 37.69 -9.37
N ASN A 177 24.83 37.75 -8.27
CA ASN A 177 24.83 36.75 -7.19
C ASN A 177 23.53 35.91 -7.12
N ARG A 178 22.74 35.88 -8.20
CA ARG A 178 21.45 35.17 -8.25
C ARG A 178 21.29 34.44 -9.58
N ILE A 179 20.64 33.28 -9.52
CA ILE A 179 20.22 32.50 -10.69
C ILE A 179 18.70 32.46 -10.66
N TYR A 180 18.05 32.69 -11.81
CA TYR A 180 16.61 32.56 -11.97
C TYR A 180 16.32 31.29 -12.78
N ILE A 181 15.52 30.40 -12.20
CA ILE A 181 15.02 29.20 -12.87
C ILE A 181 13.52 29.38 -13.05
N GLN A 182 13.04 29.19 -14.27
CA GLN A 182 11.62 29.24 -14.59
C GLN A 182 11.20 27.88 -15.11
N GLU A 183 10.38 27.17 -14.34
CA GLU A 183 9.75 25.93 -14.79
C GLU A 183 8.48 26.22 -15.58
N LYS A 184 8.17 25.35 -16.54
CA LYS A 184 6.86 25.29 -17.14
C LYS A 184 6.05 24.26 -16.34
N SER A 185 4.94 24.68 -15.74
CA SER A 185 4.09 23.80 -14.93
C SER A 185 3.76 22.52 -15.69
N PHE A 186 4.04 21.37 -15.06
CA PHE A 186 3.68 20.06 -15.59
C PHE A 186 2.17 19.87 -15.43
N ALA A 187 1.47 19.50 -16.51
CA ALA A 187 0.10 19.02 -16.38
C ALA A 187 0.16 17.61 -15.77
N SER A 188 -0.37 17.46 -14.56
CA SER A 188 -0.59 16.13 -13.97
C SER A 188 -1.54 15.37 -14.90
N GLY A 189 -1.01 14.32 -15.55
CA GLY A 189 -1.83 13.38 -16.30
C GLY A 189 -2.71 12.65 -15.31
N THR A 190 -3.99 13.01 -15.29
CA THR A 190 -5.03 12.28 -14.56
C THR A 190 -5.24 10.96 -15.31
N LEU A 191 -5.06 9.83 -14.62
CA LEU A 191 -5.52 8.52 -15.09
C LEU A 191 -7.05 8.48 -15.11
#